data_AF-A0A7S7QD52-F1
#
_entry.id   AF-A0A7S7QD52-F1
#
_cell.length_a   1.000
_cell.length_b   1.000
_cell.length_c   1.000
_cell.angle_alpha   90.00
_cell.angle_beta   90.00
_cell.angle_gamma   90.00
#
_symmetry.space_group_name_H-M   'P 1'
#
loop_
_entity.id
_entity.type
_entity.pdbx_description
1 polymer ?
#
loop_
_entity_poly.entity_id
_entity_poly.type
_entity_poly.pdbx_seq_one_letter_code
_entity_poly.pdbx_strand_id
1 'polypeptide(L)'
;MADEEKTDSGEGAAAPKKGKLRLIIAVVGILVVLGAGAGGWFFFMRGHGEEQHAEAPPPKPPSFVDVPDMLVNLVGAPGERVQYLKLKLVLEVKEEKQVEAIKPALPRVTDLFQTYMRELRPSDLNGSAGLFRLKEELTKRVNLALAPNQVNAVLFKEVVIQ
;
A
#
# COMPACT_ATOMS: atom_id res chain seq x y z
N MET A 1 -16.54 -73.31 69.35
CA MET A 1 -16.98 -74.60 68.76
C MET A 1 -17.77 -74.23 67.52
N ALA A 2 -17.20 -74.45 66.33
CA ALA A 2 -17.43 -75.69 65.55
C ALA A 2 -18.84 -75.62 64.92
N ASP A 3 -19.08 -75.68 63.61
CA ASP A 3 -18.32 -76.18 62.47
C ASP A 3 -19.00 -75.66 61.18
N GLU A 4 -18.23 -75.67 60.08
CA GLU A 4 -18.51 -76.01 58.65
C GLU A 4 -19.95 -75.91 58.06
N GLU A 5 -20.20 -75.63 56.78
CA GLU A 5 -19.56 -76.07 55.52
C GLU A 5 -20.14 -75.24 54.35
N LYS A 6 -19.34 -74.54 53.52
CA LYS A 6 -19.03 -74.86 52.11
C LYS A 6 -20.06 -75.76 51.41
N THR A 7 -20.84 -75.31 50.43
CA THR A 7 -20.60 -75.35 48.96
C THR A 7 -21.97 -75.00 48.32
N ASP A 8 -22.12 -74.38 47.15
CA ASP A 8 -21.60 -74.75 45.84
C ASP A 8 -21.81 -73.59 44.85
N SER A 9 -20.98 -73.60 43.82
CA SER A 9 -20.91 -72.67 42.71
C SER A 9 -22.12 -72.74 41.78
N GLY A 10 -22.43 -71.63 41.12
CA GLY A 10 -23.48 -71.58 40.10
C GLY A 10 -23.44 -70.27 39.32
N GLU A 11 -22.48 -70.18 38.40
CA GLU A 11 -22.33 -69.09 37.46
C GLU A 11 -23.53 -69.00 36.51
N GLY A 12 -24.07 -67.78 36.32
CA GLY A 12 -25.21 -67.53 35.45
C GLY A 12 -25.23 -66.08 34.98
N ALA A 13 -24.50 -65.81 33.90
CA ALA A 13 -24.40 -64.52 33.24
C ALA A 13 -25.77 -63.98 32.81
N ALA A 14 -26.12 -62.76 33.26
CA ALA A 14 -27.32 -62.05 32.84
C ALA A 14 -27.01 -61.05 31.71
N ALA A 15 -27.48 -61.36 30.50
CA ALA A 15 -27.42 -60.47 29.35
C ALA A 15 -28.27 -59.18 29.57
N PRO A 16 -27.81 -57.99 29.13
CA PRO A 16 -28.55 -56.77 29.39
C PRO A 16 -29.76 -56.63 28.46
N LYS A 17 -30.89 -56.19 29.02
CA LYS A 17 -32.18 -56.02 28.34
C LYS A 17 -32.09 -54.97 27.22
N LYS A 18 -32.23 -55.43 25.97
CA LYS A 18 -32.17 -54.71 24.67
C LYS A 18 -32.95 -53.37 24.57
N GLY A 19 -33.90 -53.10 25.49
CA GLY A 19 -34.72 -51.88 25.52
C GLY A 19 -34.04 -50.66 26.15
N LYS A 20 -33.27 -50.82 27.24
CA LYS A 20 -32.59 -49.70 27.92
C LYS A 20 -31.44 -49.13 27.08
N LEU A 21 -30.76 -49.97 26.31
CA LEU A 21 -29.65 -49.55 25.43
C LEU A 21 -30.14 -48.67 24.27
N ARG A 22 -31.31 -48.98 23.69
CA ARG A 22 -31.91 -48.17 22.61
C ARG A 22 -32.35 -46.78 23.09
N LEU A 23 -32.84 -46.67 24.32
CA LEU A 23 -33.24 -45.41 24.91
C LEU A 23 -32.03 -44.52 25.23
N ILE A 24 -30.93 -45.10 25.72
CA ILE A 24 -29.67 -44.38 25.93
C ILE A 24 -29.09 -43.89 24.60
N ILE A 25 -29.10 -44.72 23.55
CA ILE A 25 -28.64 -44.32 22.21
C ILE A 25 -29.51 -43.18 21.64
N ALA A 26 -30.83 -43.23 21.84
CA ALA A 26 -31.74 -42.16 21.41
C ALA A 26 -31.47 -40.83 22.15
N VAL A 27 -31.26 -40.88 23.47
CA VAL A 27 -30.96 -39.68 24.28
C VAL A 27 -29.60 -39.09 23.91
N VAL A 28 -28.58 -39.92 23.72
CA VAL A 28 -27.25 -39.49 23.27
C VAL A 28 -27.32 -38.91 21.85
N GLY A 29 -28.09 -39.52 20.95
CA GLY A 29 -28.31 -38.99 19.60
C GLY A 29 -28.95 -37.60 19.61
N ILE A 30 -29.96 -37.38 20.45
CA ILE A 30 -30.62 -36.07 20.59
C ILE A 30 -29.64 -35.04 21.18
N LEU A 31 -28.84 -35.40 22.18
CA LEU A 31 -27.84 -34.51 22.77
C LEU A 31 -26.74 -34.11 21.78
N VAL A 32 -26.31 -35.03 20.92
CA VAL A 32 -25.32 -34.72 19.86
C VAL A 32 -25.90 -33.78 18.82
N VAL A 33 -27.17 -33.97 18.40
CA VAL A 33 -27.83 -33.09 17.43
C VAL A 33 -28.04 -31.68 18.02
N LEU A 34 -28.45 -31.58 19.29
CA LEU A 34 -28.62 -30.28 19.97
C LEU A 34 -27.27 -29.59 20.20
N GLY A 35 -26.22 -30.32 20.58
CA GLY A 35 -24.87 -29.79 20.75
C GLY A 35 -24.24 -29.32 19.44
N ALA A 36 -24.45 -30.06 18.33
CA ALA A 36 -24.00 -29.66 17.00
C ALA A 36 -24.76 -28.43 16.48
N GLY A 37 -26.07 -28.33 16.74
CA GLY A 37 -26.88 -27.15 16.38
C GLY A 37 -26.45 -25.89 17.14
N ALA A 38 -26.21 -25.99 18.45
CA ALA A 38 -25.73 -24.88 19.27
C ALA A 38 -24.28 -24.48 18.93
N GLY A 39 -23.40 -25.45 18.69
CA GLY A 39 -22.02 -25.21 18.28
C GLY A 39 -21.91 -24.60 16.88
N GLY A 40 -22.71 -25.09 15.92
CA GLY A 40 -22.81 -24.55 14.58
C GLY A 40 -23.38 -23.14 14.55
N TRP A 41 -24.43 -22.86 15.34
CA TRP A 41 -25.00 -21.52 15.47
C TRP A 41 -24.01 -20.55 16.13
N PHE A 42 -23.35 -20.95 17.21
CA PHE A 42 -22.33 -20.12 17.88
C PHE A 42 -21.12 -19.82 16.97
N PHE A 43 -20.66 -20.82 16.21
CA PHE A 43 -19.54 -20.64 15.27
C PHE A 43 -19.94 -19.78 14.06
N PHE A 44 -21.18 -19.94 13.57
CA PHE A 44 -21.75 -19.12 12.48
C PHE A 44 -21.99 -17.67 12.91
N MET A 45 -22.49 -17.44 14.13
CA MET A 45 -22.68 -16.09 14.68
C MET A 45 -21.36 -15.38 14.99
N ARG A 46 -20.29 -16.13 15.32
CA ARG A 46 -18.95 -15.59 15.59
C ARG A 46 -18.13 -15.32 14.32
N GLY A 47 -18.59 -15.80 13.16
CA GLY A 47 -18.00 -15.54 11.83
C GLY A 47 -18.52 -14.27 11.14
N HIS A 48 -19.60 -13.67 11.66
CA HIS A 48 -20.13 -12.37 11.22
C HIS A 48 -19.50 -11.22 12.05
N GLY A 49 -18.18 -11.23 12.16
CA GLY A 49 -17.47 -10.01 12.51
C GLY A 49 -17.60 -9.05 11.32
N GLU A 50 -18.28 -7.92 11.53
CA GLU A 50 -18.16 -6.77 10.64
C GLU A 50 -16.69 -6.59 10.30
N GLU A 51 -16.32 -6.86 9.05
CA GLU A 51 -15.16 -6.22 8.45
C GLU A 51 -15.47 -4.73 8.47
N GLN A 52 -15.06 -4.08 9.56
CA GLN A 52 -14.83 -2.66 9.57
C GLN A 52 -13.79 -2.43 8.49
N HIS A 53 -14.25 -2.13 7.28
CA HIS A 53 -13.51 -1.37 6.32
C HIS A 53 -13.06 -0.11 7.07
N ALA A 54 -11.84 -0.17 7.60
CA ALA A 54 -11.13 1.01 8.04
C ALA A 54 -11.03 1.88 6.80
N GLU A 55 -11.95 2.84 6.70
CA GLU A 55 -11.96 3.85 5.67
C GLU A 55 -10.57 4.49 5.73
N ALA A 56 -9.75 4.21 4.71
CA ALA A 56 -8.40 4.70 4.67
C ALA A 56 -8.46 6.22 4.85
N PRO A 57 -7.64 6.80 5.75
CA PRO A 57 -7.69 8.24 5.99
C PRO A 57 -7.55 8.96 4.64
N PRO A 58 -8.31 10.05 4.43
CA PRO A 58 -8.33 10.76 3.15
C PRO A 58 -6.89 11.10 2.75
N PRO A 59 -6.52 10.95 1.46
CA PRO A 59 -5.17 11.20 1.01
C PRO A 59 -4.77 12.62 1.43
N LYS A 60 -3.66 12.74 2.16
CA LYS A 60 -3.13 14.04 2.57
C LYS A 60 -2.96 14.92 1.31
N PRO A 61 -3.28 16.22 1.39
CA PRO A 61 -3.12 17.11 0.25
C PRO A 61 -1.63 17.14 -0.16
N PRO A 62 -1.32 17.11 -1.47
CA PRO A 62 0.05 17.20 -1.95
C PRO A 62 0.66 18.54 -1.52
N SER A 63 1.95 18.52 -1.23
CA SER A 63 2.73 19.70 -0.89
C SER A 63 3.63 20.10 -2.05
N PHE A 64 4.00 21.37 -2.10
CA PHE A 64 4.70 21.95 -3.24
C PHE A 64 5.99 22.63 -2.80
N VAL A 65 7.07 22.42 -3.54
CA VAL A 65 8.38 23.06 -3.31
C VAL A 65 8.72 23.92 -4.52
N ASP A 66 8.82 25.22 -4.31
CA ASP A 66 9.28 26.14 -5.35
C ASP A 66 10.77 25.94 -5.61
N VAL A 67 11.11 25.73 -6.88
CA VAL A 67 12.49 25.71 -7.36
C VAL A 67 12.84 27.12 -7.81
N PRO A 68 14.06 27.62 -7.52
CA PRO A 68 14.51 28.90 -8.03
C PRO A 68 14.33 29.04 -9.54
N ASP A 69 13.95 30.23 -9.98
CA ASP A 69 13.85 30.59 -11.40
C ASP A 69 15.19 30.33 -12.10
N MET A 70 15.13 29.70 -13.27
CA MET A 70 16.32 29.39 -14.05
C MET A 70 16.24 30.01 -15.44
N LEU A 71 17.36 30.56 -15.88
CA LEU A 71 17.56 31.03 -17.24
C LEU A 71 18.79 30.30 -17.80
N VAL A 72 18.57 29.49 -18.84
CA VAL A 72 19.60 28.65 -19.45
C VAL A 72 19.67 28.89 -20.95
N ASN A 73 20.86 28.73 -21.51
CA ASN A 73 21.07 28.78 -22.95
C ASN A 73 20.74 27.43 -23.59
N LEU A 74 20.03 27.44 -24.71
CA LEU A 74 19.75 26.24 -25.52
C LEU A 74 20.87 25.99 -26.53
N VAL A 75 21.02 24.73 -26.94
CA VAL A 75 21.91 24.33 -28.03
C VAL A 75 21.33 24.81 -29.36
N GLY A 76 22.05 25.71 -30.04
CA GLY A 76 21.72 26.19 -31.38
C GLY A 76 22.71 25.70 -32.44
N ALA A 77 22.36 25.85 -33.72
CA ALA A 77 23.29 25.57 -34.81
C ALA A 77 24.38 26.66 -34.92
N PRO A 78 25.55 26.36 -35.51
CA PRO A 78 26.58 27.36 -35.75
C PRO A 78 26.03 28.53 -36.59
N GLY A 79 26.17 29.76 -36.07
CA GLY A 79 25.68 30.98 -36.73
C GLY A 79 24.25 31.39 -36.39
N GLU A 80 23.50 30.59 -35.62
CA GLU A 80 22.19 30.97 -35.11
C GLU A 80 22.29 31.85 -33.86
N ARG A 81 21.24 32.66 -33.62
CA ARG A 81 21.11 33.40 -32.38
C ARG A 81 20.97 32.44 -31.20
N VAL A 82 21.73 32.68 -30.14
CA VAL A 82 21.58 31.94 -28.87
C VAL A 82 20.18 32.18 -28.33
N GLN A 83 19.44 31.08 -28.18
CA GLN A 83 18.12 31.09 -27.57
C GLN A 83 18.23 30.80 -26.08
N TYR A 84 17.42 31.49 -25.28
CA TYR A 84 17.37 31.34 -23.84
C TYR A 84 16.04 30.72 -23.42
N LEU A 85 16.11 29.76 -22.52
CA LEU A 85 14.97 29.14 -21.87
C LEU A 85 14.86 29.68 -20.44
N LYS A 86 13.78 30.41 -20.17
CA LYS A 86 13.40 30.82 -18.82
C LYS A 86 12.32 29.87 -18.29
N LEU A 87 12.57 29.31 -17.11
CA LEU A 87 11.69 28.34 -16.47
C LEU A 87 11.41 28.68 -15.03
N LYS A 88 10.14 28.51 -14.65
CA LYS A 88 9.70 28.45 -13.25
C LYS A 88 9.12 27.08 -12.97
N LEU A 89 9.73 26.37 -12.03
CA LEU A 89 9.41 24.97 -11.72
C LEU A 89 8.91 24.83 -10.30
N VAL A 90 8.04 23.84 -10.08
CA VAL A 90 7.61 23.41 -8.76
C VAL A 90 7.70 21.90 -8.65
N LEU A 91 8.22 21.41 -7.54
CA LEU A 91 8.22 19.98 -7.22
C LEU A 91 6.96 19.66 -6.42
N GLU A 92 6.17 18.71 -6.90
CA GLU A 92 5.05 18.14 -6.16
C GLU A 92 5.53 16.97 -5.30
N VAL A 93 5.25 17.01 -4.00
CA VAL A 93 5.63 15.98 -3.04
C VAL A 93 4.42 15.52 -2.23
N LYS A 94 4.48 14.33 -1.64
CA LYS A 94 3.33 13.71 -0.97
C LYS A 94 2.95 14.41 0.33
N GLU A 95 3.92 14.93 1.06
CA GLU A 95 3.69 15.57 2.35
C GLU A 95 4.69 16.67 2.68
N GLU A 96 4.30 17.56 3.59
CA GLU A 96 5.06 18.74 3.99
C GLU A 96 6.42 18.39 4.62
N LYS A 97 6.53 17.26 5.31
CA LYS A 97 7.81 16.77 5.85
C LYS A 97 8.88 16.57 4.77
N GLN A 98 8.48 16.16 3.57
CA GLN A 98 9.42 16.03 2.45
C GLN A 98 9.89 17.38 1.95
N VAL A 99 9.06 18.42 2.04
CA VAL A 99 9.44 19.80 1.67
C VAL A 99 10.65 20.26 2.49
N GLU A 100 10.62 20.03 3.80
CA GLU A 100 11.72 20.39 4.70
C GLU A 100 13.00 19.61 4.40
N ALA A 101 12.87 18.34 4.02
CA ALA A 101 14.01 17.50 3.65
C ALA A 101 14.61 17.86 2.28
N ILE A 102 13.80 18.36 1.35
CA ILE A 102 14.22 18.68 -0.03
C ILE A 102 14.78 20.10 -0.12
N LYS A 103 14.29 21.04 0.69
CA LYS A 103 14.76 22.45 0.72
C LYS A 103 16.29 22.59 0.75
N PRO A 104 17.05 21.89 1.61
CA PRO A 104 18.51 21.95 1.62
C PRO A 104 19.18 21.37 0.37
N ALA A 105 18.50 20.46 -0.34
CA ALA A 105 18.99 19.84 -1.56
C ALA A 105 18.62 20.62 -2.83
N LEU A 106 17.84 21.70 -2.72
CA LEU A 106 17.45 22.54 -3.86
C LEU A 106 18.62 23.02 -4.72
N PRO A 107 19.78 23.46 -4.16
CA PRO A 107 20.92 23.86 -4.98
C PRO A 107 21.43 22.74 -5.90
N ARG A 108 21.40 21.48 -5.42
CA ARG A 108 21.78 20.31 -6.22
C ARG A 108 20.74 20.00 -7.29
N VAL A 109 19.45 20.16 -6.98
CA VAL A 109 18.37 20.01 -7.96
C VAL A 109 18.49 21.05 -9.07
N THR A 110 18.73 22.32 -8.70
CA THR A 110 18.89 23.41 -9.68
C THR A 110 20.10 23.18 -10.58
N ASP A 111 21.22 22.74 -10.03
CA ASP A 111 22.44 22.44 -10.82
C ASP A 111 22.19 21.30 -11.83
N LEU A 112 21.54 20.23 -11.38
CA LEU A 112 21.18 19.09 -12.24
C LEU A 112 20.22 19.51 -13.36
N PHE A 113 19.22 20.33 -13.05
CA PHE A 113 18.30 20.86 -14.06
C PHE A 113 19.02 21.77 -15.03
N GLN A 114 19.86 22.70 -14.56
CA GLN A 114 20.62 23.60 -15.44
C GLN A 114 21.51 22.84 -16.41
N THR A 115 22.23 21.83 -15.92
CA THR A 115 23.10 20.98 -16.73
C THR A 115 22.30 20.28 -17.83
N TYR A 116 21.19 19.63 -17.47
CA TYR A 116 20.36 18.92 -18.44
C TYR A 116 19.70 19.88 -19.45
N MET A 117 19.18 21.01 -18.99
CA MET A 117 18.46 21.94 -19.86
C MET A 117 19.37 22.67 -20.83
N ARG A 118 20.67 22.84 -20.50
CA ARG A 118 21.67 23.40 -21.41
C ARG A 118 21.96 22.49 -22.60
N GLU A 119 21.69 21.20 -22.49
CA GLU A 119 21.85 20.23 -23.59
C GLU A 119 20.65 20.21 -24.55
N LEU A 120 19.56 20.90 -24.20
CA LEU A 120 18.33 20.91 -25.00
C LEU A 120 18.46 21.82 -26.20
N ARG A 121 17.86 21.42 -27.32
CA ARG A 121 17.68 22.26 -28.50
C ARG A 121 16.28 22.89 -28.48
N PRO A 122 16.08 24.02 -29.17
CA PRO A 122 14.76 24.61 -29.35
C PRO A 122 13.71 23.63 -29.90
N SER A 123 14.12 22.74 -30.81
CA SER A 123 13.26 21.70 -31.38
C SER A 123 12.73 20.69 -30.38
N ASP A 124 13.48 20.43 -29.30
CA ASP A 124 13.09 19.45 -28.27
C ASP A 124 11.97 20.01 -27.36
N LEU A 125 11.80 21.34 -27.35
CA LEU A 125 10.82 22.07 -26.55
C LEU A 125 9.57 22.47 -27.36
N ASN A 126 9.56 22.20 -28.66
CA ASN A 126 8.47 22.59 -29.53
C ASN A 126 7.22 21.75 -29.30
N GLY A 127 6.10 22.44 -29.08
CA GLY A 127 4.79 21.83 -28.87
C GLY A 127 4.62 21.16 -27.50
N SER A 128 3.40 20.67 -27.25
CA SER A 128 3.02 20.06 -25.97
C SER A 128 3.77 18.77 -25.66
N ALA A 129 4.06 17.96 -26.70
CA ALA A 129 4.78 16.70 -26.54
C ALA A 129 6.23 16.89 -26.07
N GLY A 130 6.93 17.91 -26.57
CA GLY A 130 8.30 18.24 -26.14
C GLY A 130 8.35 18.62 -24.65
N LEU A 131 7.46 19.53 -24.24
CA LEU A 131 7.35 19.93 -22.84
C LEU A 131 6.94 18.78 -21.92
N PHE A 132 6.06 17.88 -22.38
CA PHE A 132 5.68 16.69 -21.61
C PHE A 132 6.89 15.78 -21.35
N ARG A 133 7.68 15.48 -22.40
CA ARG A 133 8.91 14.69 -22.25
C ARG A 133 9.91 15.37 -21.31
N LEU A 134 10.03 16.70 -21.40
CA LEU A 134 10.89 17.46 -20.49
C LEU A 134 10.45 17.26 -19.03
N LYS A 135 9.14 17.36 -18.74
CA LYS A 135 8.62 17.13 -17.37
C LYS A 135 8.97 15.73 -16.87
N GLU A 136 8.77 14.71 -17.70
CA GLU A 136 9.08 13.33 -17.31
C GLU A 136 10.56 13.15 -17.01
N GLU A 137 11.44 13.66 -17.87
CA GLU A 137 12.89 13.55 -17.68
C GLU A 137 13.38 14.30 -16.44
N LEU A 138 12.87 15.51 -16.19
CA LEU A 138 13.19 16.26 -14.97
C LEU A 138 12.70 15.51 -13.73
N THR A 139 11.50 14.92 -13.77
CA THR A 139 10.93 14.15 -12.65
C THR A 139 11.74 12.89 -12.36
N LYS A 140 12.20 12.18 -13.39
CA LYS A 140 13.09 11.01 -13.21
C LYS A 140 14.42 11.43 -12.57
N ARG A 141 15.07 12.47 -13.12
CA ARG A 141 16.39 12.90 -12.67
C ARG A 141 16.37 13.46 -11.24
N VAL A 142 15.34 14.21 -10.87
CA VAL A 142 15.22 14.74 -9.51
C VAL A 142 15.01 13.61 -8.49
N ASN A 143 14.22 12.59 -8.83
CA ASN A 143 14.01 11.43 -7.96
C ASN A 143 15.29 10.62 -7.74
N LEU A 144 16.14 10.50 -8.76
CA LEU A 144 17.44 9.86 -8.62
C LEU A 144 18.37 10.66 -7.71
N ALA A 145 18.34 12.00 -7.80
CA ALA A 145 19.21 12.88 -7.02
C ALA A 145 18.76 13.07 -5.56
N LEU A 146 17.46 12.94 -5.28
CA LEU A 146 16.86 13.18 -3.98
C LEU A 146 16.60 11.91 -3.16
N ALA A 147 16.92 10.73 -3.67
CA ALA A 147 16.74 9.47 -2.95
C ALA A 147 17.35 9.55 -1.53
N PRO A 148 16.61 9.11 -0.48
CA PRO A 148 15.36 8.34 -0.52
C PRO A 148 14.07 9.16 -0.69
N ASN A 149 14.15 10.50 -0.74
CA ASN A 149 12.96 11.34 -0.93
C ASN A 149 12.43 11.19 -2.36
N GLN A 150 11.10 11.16 -2.49
CA GLN A 150 10.40 11.05 -3.77
C GLN A 150 9.56 12.29 -4.06
N VAL A 151 9.69 12.77 -5.29
CA VAL A 151 8.90 13.81 -5.93
C VAL A 151 7.90 13.12 -6.86
N ASN A 152 6.62 13.47 -6.75
CA ASN A 152 5.56 12.92 -7.59
C ASN A 152 5.67 13.44 -9.03
N ALA A 153 5.86 14.75 -9.18
CA ALA A 153 5.92 15.41 -10.47
C ALA A 153 6.69 16.72 -10.42
N VAL A 154 7.31 17.08 -11.54
CA VAL A 154 7.80 18.44 -11.81
C VAL A 154 6.75 19.20 -12.62
N LEU A 155 6.30 20.33 -12.07
CA LEU A 155 5.29 21.19 -12.66
C LEU A 155 5.94 22.45 -13.24
N PHE A 156 5.45 22.89 -14.39
CA PHE A 156 5.86 24.15 -15.02
C PHE A 156 4.87 25.24 -14.65
N LYS A 157 5.33 26.26 -13.93
CA LYS A 157 4.58 27.51 -13.71
C LYS A 157 4.70 28.45 -14.89
N GLU A 158 5.89 28.56 -15.46
CA GLU A 158 6.19 29.46 -16.58
C GLU A 158 7.27 28.82 -17.44
N VAL A 159 7.09 28.89 -18.76
CA VAL A 159 8.05 28.46 -19.77
C VAL A 159 8.10 29.51 -20.87
N VAL A 160 9.27 30.12 -21.07
CA VAL A 160 9.49 31.14 -22.11
C VAL A 160 10.78 30.83 -22.84
N ILE A 161 10.72 30.82 -24.17
CA ILE A 161 11.88 30.70 -25.06
C ILE A 161 12.09 32.06 -25.72
N GLN A 162 13.31 32.60 -25.68
CA GLN A 162 13.69 33.93 -26.16
C GLN A 162 14.87 33.89 -27.13
#